data_AF-A0A7V7S542-F1
#
_entry.id   AF-A0A7V7S542-F1
#
_cell.length_a   1.000
_cell.length_b   1.000
_cell.length_c   1.000
_cell.angle_alpha   90.00
_cell.angle_beta   90.00
_cell.angle_gamma   90.00
#
_symmetry.space_group_name_H-M   'P 1'
#
loop_
_entity.id
_entity.type
_entity.pdbx_description
1 polymer ?
#
loop_
_entity_poly.entity_id
_entity_poly.type
_entity_poly.pdbx_seq_one_letter_code
_entity_poly.pdbx_strand_id
1 'polypeptide(L)'
;MKIFLSLLFVIATIATVVLLITSLVFRFKKSSKTKKFLKFTGIAFVLTIISFVGINMSMTPEEKQEIQDKQKADAKLRNEEAQKVKEQKDAEEKLKAEEKQKAKEQKDAEEKLKAEEKQKAKEQKDAEEKLKAEEKQKAKEQKDAEEKLKAEEKQKAKEQKDAEEKQKDEEKKLAEEQKKAEEKQKEFISYAQNIRGGNFITDMKLNNKEAEITFYDSFASYKSAKSDSNVTEEQYKQYFSTGDAIEKMFVSEPARLLRQFPDLNTVKMTLPFDGKTYNTSLDRNSLNAYLGFKIEDLKVEDQSWNKKFNNPYVYDKAKRKALFEKFVTVQ
;
A
#
# COMPACT_ATOMS: atom_id res chain seq x y z
N MET A 1 53.20 103.77 -35.20
CA MET A 1 51.86 104.29 -35.58
C MET A 1 50.86 103.18 -35.95
N LYS A 2 51.19 102.22 -36.83
CA LYS A 2 50.24 101.16 -37.27
C LYS A 2 49.76 100.23 -36.14
N ILE A 3 50.63 99.89 -35.17
CA ILE A 3 50.27 99.06 -34.00
C ILE A 3 49.32 99.80 -33.04
N PHE A 4 49.56 101.10 -32.82
CA PHE A 4 48.71 101.94 -31.97
C PHE A 4 47.30 102.12 -32.55
N LEU A 5 47.18 102.29 -33.86
CA LEU A 5 45.88 102.36 -34.55
C LEU A 5 45.14 101.02 -34.53
N SER A 6 45.84 99.89 -34.67
CA SER A 6 45.24 98.55 -34.53
C SER A 6 44.73 98.30 -33.11
N LEU A 7 45.51 98.67 -32.09
CA LEU A 7 45.10 98.57 -30.69
C LEU A 7 43.86 99.43 -30.39
N LEU A 8 43.80 100.64 -30.94
CA LEU A 8 42.66 101.55 -30.77
C LEU A 8 41.39 101.02 -31.44
N PHE A 9 41.53 100.32 -32.59
CA PHE A 9 40.42 99.63 -33.26
C PHE A 9 39.90 98.45 -32.42
N VAL A 10 40.79 97.65 -31.82
CA VAL A 10 40.40 96.53 -30.95
C VAL A 10 39.70 97.03 -29.68
N ILE A 11 40.15 98.13 -29.09
CA ILE A 11 39.48 98.74 -27.92
C ILE A 11 38.07 99.24 -28.30
N ALA A 12 37.90 99.82 -29.50
CA ALA A 12 36.60 100.27 -29.99
C ALA A 12 35.61 99.12 -30.24
N THR A 13 36.09 97.98 -30.78
CA THR A 13 35.24 96.79 -30.96
C THR A 13 34.86 96.16 -29.63
N ILE A 14 35.77 96.12 -28.65
CA ILE A 14 35.44 95.62 -27.30
C ILE A 14 34.41 96.54 -26.61
N ALA A 15 34.58 97.86 -26.69
CA ALA A 15 33.65 98.82 -26.09
C ALA A 15 32.23 98.71 -26.69
N THR A 16 32.11 98.48 -28.00
CA THR A 16 30.80 98.29 -28.65
C THR A 16 30.13 96.99 -28.22
N VAL A 17 30.88 95.90 -28.06
CA VAL A 17 30.36 94.63 -27.53
C VAL A 17 29.89 94.79 -26.08
N VAL A 18 30.66 95.47 -25.23
CA VAL A 18 30.27 95.71 -23.82
C VAL A 18 28.98 96.53 -23.74
N LEU A 19 28.83 97.57 -24.58
CA LEU A 19 27.60 98.38 -24.65
C LEU A 19 26.40 97.57 -25.14
N LEU A 20 26.60 96.65 -26.09
CA LEU A 20 25.54 95.73 -26.54
C LEU A 20 25.10 94.79 -25.42
N ILE A 21 26.05 94.25 -24.64
CA ILE A 21 25.74 93.37 -23.51
C ILE A 21 25.01 94.14 -22.40
N THR A 22 25.46 95.35 -22.04
CA THR A 22 24.78 96.17 -21.03
C THR A 22 23.37 96.56 -21.48
N SER A 23 23.19 96.89 -22.76
CA SER A 23 21.86 97.12 -23.36
C SER A 23 20.97 95.89 -23.27
N LEU A 24 21.50 94.69 -23.52
CA LEU A 24 20.77 93.43 -23.42
C LEU A 24 20.35 93.11 -21.97
N VAL A 25 21.25 93.30 -21.01
CA VAL A 25 20.98 93.09 -19.58
C VAL A 25 19.93 94.10 -19.06
N PHE A 26 20.01 95.37 -19.46
CA PHE A 26 19.00 96.37 -19.11
C PHE A 26 17.63 96.08 -19.74
N ARG A 27 17.59 95.38 -20.89
CA ARG A 27 16.35 94.93 -21.53
C ARG A 27 15.62 93.87 -20.69
N PHE A 28 16.36 93.04 -19.94
CA PHE A 28 15.79 92.04 -19.02
C PHE A 28 15.40 92.60 -17.64
N LYS A 29 16.00 93.71 -17.17
CA LYS A 29 15.69 94.32 -15.86
C LYS A 29 14.53 95.34 -15.90
N LYS A 30 13.80 95.45 -17.02
CA LYS A 30 12.58 96.26 -17.25
C LYS A 30 12.57 97.63 -16.52
N SER A 31 13.67 98.39 -16.67
CA SER A 31 13.86 99.73 -16.10
C SER A 31 13.62 100.83 -17.14
N SER A 32 12.91 101.90 -16.77
CA SER A 32 12.37 102.91 -17.69
C SER A 32 13.40 103.80 -18.41
N LYS A 33 14.71 103.65 -18.14
CA LYS A 33 15.78 104.46 -18.76
C LYS A 33 16.34 103.91 -20.08
N THR A 34 15.93 102.73 -20.54
CA THR A 34 16.45 102.02 -21.74
C THR A 34 16.23 102.76 -23.07
N LYS A 35 15.19 103.61 -23.19
CA LYS A 35 14.89 104.31 -24.46
C LYS A 35 15.91 105.40 -24.83
N LYS A 36 16.66 105.95 -23.88
CA LYS A 36 17.65 107.01 -24.16
C LYS A 36 18.98 106.47 -24.72
N PHE A 37 19.36 105.25 -24.33
CA PHE A 37 20.64 104.64 -24.76
C PHE A 37 20.60 104.07 -26.19
N LEU A 38 19.44 103.63 -26.68
CA LEU A 38 19.32 103.02 -28.01
C LEU A 38 19.60 103.99 -29.17
N LYS A 39 19.43 105.31 -28.96
CA LYS A 39 19.65 106.33 -30.00
C LYS A 39 21.14 106.61 -30.27
N PHE A 40 22.01 106.42 -29.27
CA PHE A 40 23.45 106.69 -29.43
C PHE A 40 24.19 105.59 -30.22
N THR A 41 23.70 104.34 -30.17
CA THR A 41 24.33 103.20 -30.87
C THR A 41 24.15 103.25 -32.39
N GLY A 42 23.07 103.85 -32.90
CA GLY A 42 22.81 103.95 -34.34
C GLY A 42 23.77 104.91 -35.08
N ILE A 43 24.24 105.97 -34.43
CA ILE A 43 25.10 106.99 -35.05
C ILE A 43 26.51 106.44 -35.28
N ALA A 44 27.01 105.57 -34.38
CA ALA A 44 28.35 104.99 -34.49
C ALA A 44 28.50 104.02 -35.70
N PHE A 45 27.42 103.39 -36.13
CA PHE A 45 27.43 102.41 -37.22
C PHE A 45 27.49 103.06 -38.62
N VAL A 46 26.94 104.26 -38.77
CA VAL A 46 26.95 104.98 -40.06
C VAL A 46 28.33 105.55 -40.37
N LEU A 47 29.08 105.99 -39.36
CA LEU A 47 30.43 106.54 -39.53
C LEU A 47 31.47 105.48 -39.96
N THR A 48 31.23 104.20 -39.70
CA THR A 48 32.16 103.11 -40.05
C THR A 48 32.11 102.75 -41.54
N ILE A 49 30.95 102.94 -42.20
CA ILE A 49 30.77 102.64 -43.62
C ILE A 49 31.43 103.71 -44.51
N ILE A 50 31.40 104.97 -44.06
CA ILE A 50 31.95 106.11 -44.83
C ILE A 50 33.49 106.04 -44.93
N SER A 51 34.19 105.39 -43.99
CA SER A 51 35.65 105.22 -44.03
C SER A 51 36.14 104.20 -45.06
N PHE A 52 35.29 103.30 -45.57
CA PHE A 52 35.71 102.24 -46.50
C PHE A 52 35.77 102.70 -47.97
N VAL A 53 35.17 103.84 -48.31
CA VAL A 53 35.08 104.32 -49.70
C VAL A 53 36.34 105.09 -50.15
N GLY A 54 37.22 105.51 -49.22
CA GLY A 54 38.33 106.43 -49.51
C GLY A 54 39.64 105.84 -50.07
N ILE A 55 39.79 104.52 -50.20
CA ILE A 55 41.11 103.89 -50.46
C ILE A 55 41.32 103.50 -51.94
N ASN A 56 40.32 103.67 -52.82
CA ASN A 56 40.34 103.08 -54.17
C ASN A 56 40.60 104.06 -55.33
N MET A 57 41.53 105.01 -55.16
CA MET A 57 42.00 105.84 -56.26
C MET A 57 43.48 106.21 -56.04
N SER A 58 44.37 105.59 -56.83
CA SER A 58 45.62 106.13 -57.39
C SER A 58 46.70 105.06 -57.54
N MET A 59 46.53 104.09 -58.46
CA MET A 59 47.65 103.23 -58.90
C MET A 59 47.62 103.01 -60.42
N THR A 60 48.80 103.16 -61.01
CA THR A 60 49.15 103.23 -62.43
C THR A 60 49.32 101.84 -63.08
N PRO A 61 49.29 101.74 -64.44
CA PRO A 61 48.94 100.51 -65.16
C PRO A 61 49.90 99.31 -65.03
N GLU A 62 51.17 99.50 -64.68
CA GLU A 62 52.16 98.40 -64.68
C GLU A 62 52.04 97.45 -63.48
N GLU A 63 51.61 97.91 -62.30
CA GLU A 63 51.31 97.01 -61.15
C GLU A 63 50.04 96.16 -61.38
N LYS A 64 49.19 96.56 -62.34
CA LYS A 64 47.92 95.88 -62.62
C LYS A 64 48.11 94.54 -63.33
N GLN A 65 49.23 94.36 -64.03
CA GLN A 65 49.51 93.16 -64.81
C GLN A 65 50.23 92.08 -63.99
N GLU A 66 51.11 92.47 -63.05
CA GLU A 66 51.76 91.52 -62.13
C GLU A 66 50.78 90.96 -61.08
N ILE A 67 49.77 91.74 -60.67
CA ILE A 67 48.71 91.28 -59.75
C ILE A 67 47.77 90.25 -60.42
N GLN A 68 47.50 90.36 -61.73
CA GLN A 68 46.61 89.41 -62.42
C GLN A 68 47.23 88.01 -62.55
N ASP A 69 48.54 87.93 -62.80
CA ASP A 69 49.21 86.63 -62.94
C ASP A 69 49.40 85.93 -61.58
N LYS A 70 49.62 86.69 -60.49
CA LYS A 70 49.60 86.15 -59.13
C LYS A 70 48.22 85.64 -58.71
N GLN A 71 47.14 86.34 -59.09
CA GLN A 71 45.77 85.93 -58.76
C GLN A 71 45.32 84.64 -59.47
N LYS A 72 45.80 84.37 -60.69
CA LYS A 72 45.51 83.10 -61.38
C LYS A 72 46.23 81.90 -60.76
N ALA A 73 47.43 82.08 -60.21
CA ALA A 73 48.15 81.01 -59.51
C ALA A 73 47.50 80.69 -58.15
N ASP A 74 47.11 81.73 -57.38
CA ASP A 74 46.42 81.55 -56.09
C ASP A 74 45.02 80.93 -56.24
N ALA A 75 44.29 81.25 -57.32
CA ALA A 75 42.97 80.66 -57.58
C ALA A 75 43.04 79.15 -57.85
N LYS A 76 44.16 78.66 -58.43
CA LYS A 76 44.34 77.22 -58.70
C LYS A 76 44.66 76.44 -57.43
N LEU A 77 45.51 76.98 -56.55
CA LEU A 77 45.83 76.37 -55.25
C LEU A 77 44.61 76.31 -54.31
N ARG A 78 43.79 77.37 -54.30
CA ARG A 78 42.59 77.43 -53.44
C ARG A 78 41.50 76.43 -53.83
N ASN A 79 41.44 76.03 -55.11
CA ASN A 79 40.45 75.07 -55.59
C ASN A 79 40.84 73.62 -55.22
N GLU A 80 42.14 73.29 -55.22
CA GLU A 80 42.63 71.98 -54.75
C GLU A 80 42.48 71.82 -53.23
N GLU A 81 42.73 72.87 -52.43
CA GLU A 81 42.49 72.83 -50.98
C GLU A 81 40.99 72.71 -50.65
N ALA A 82 40.12 73.40 -51.38
CA ALA A 82 38.67 73.30 -51.18
C ALA A 82 38.13 71.88 -51.47
N GLN A 83 38.73 71.16 -52.43
CA GLN A 83 38.34 69.79 -52.76
C GLN A 83 38.76 68.79 -51.67
N LYS A 84 39.99 68.91 -51.12
CA LYS A 84 40.48 68.05 -50.03
C LYS A 84 39.72 68.24 -48.71
N VAL A 85 39.31 69.46 -48.39
CA VAL A 85 38.52 69.75 -47.17
C VAL A 85 37.10 69.17 -47.26
N LYS A 86 36.53 69.08 -48.47
CA LYS A 86 35.21 68.48 -48.69
C LYS A 86 35.25 66.96 -48.55
N GLU A 87 36.29 66.32 -49.10
CA GLU A 87 36.52 64.88 -48.94
C GLU A 87 36.77 64.47 -47.48
N GLN A 88 37.46 65.29 -46.68
CA GLN A 88 37.65 65.00 -45.26
C GLN A 88 36.37 65.15 -44.42
N LYS A 89 35.49 66.12 -44.74
CA LYS A 89 34.21 66.30 -44.02
C LYS A 89 33.22 65.17 -44.31
N ASP A 90 33.12 64.72 -45.54
CA ASP A 90 32.21 63.63 -45.91
C ASP A 90 32.65 62.27 -45.31
N ALA A 91 33.95 62.07 -45.11
CA ALA A 91 34.48 60.88 -44.42
C ALA A 91 34.24 60.90 -42.89
N GLU A 92 34.34 62.06 -42.25
CA GLU A 92 34.12 62.20 -40.80
C GLU A 92 32.63 62.08 -40.42
N GLU A 93 31.72 62.55 -41.28
CA GLU A 93 30.27 62.43 -41.07
C GLU A 93 29.80 60.96 -41.22
N LYS A 94 30.43 60.20 -42.13
CA LYS A 94 30.13 58.78 -42.31
C LYS A 94 30.60 57.91 -41.14
N LEU A 95 31.74 58.22 -40.54
CA LEU A 95 32.26 57.51 -39.34
C LEU A 95 31.39 57.77 -38.09
N LYS A 96 30.91 59.00 -37.88
CA LYS A 96 30.03 59.32 -36.73
C LYS A 96 28.63 58.70 -36.85
N ALA A 97 28.14 58.47 -38.07
CA ALA A 97 26.89 57.75 -38.29
C ALA A 97 27.02 56.25 -37.98
N GLU A 98 28.14 55.63 -38.35
CA GLU A 98 28.39 54.20 -38.12
C GLU A 98 28.62 53.88 -36.62
N GLU A 99 29.29 54.77 -35.87
CA GLU A 99 29.53 54.61 -34.44
C GLU A 99 28.23 54.69 -33.61
N LYS A 100 27.29 55.57 -34.01
CA LYS A 100 25.96 55.66 -33.38
C LYS A 100 25.08 54.44 -33.65
N GLN A 101 25.28 53.73 -34.75
CA GLN A 101 24.51 52.54 -35.09
C GLN A 101 25.00 51.32 -34.29
N LYS A 102 26.31 51.13 -34.15
CA LYS A 102 26.91 50.05 -33.32
C LYS A 102 26.61 50.20 -31.82
N ALA A 103 26.55 51.43 -31.30
CA ALA A 103 26.20 51.68 -29.90
C ALA A 103 24.72 51.35 -29.57
N LYS A 104 23.83 51.40 -30.56
CA LYS A 104 22.41 51.05 -30.40
C LYS A 104 22.20 49.53 -30.46
N GLU A 105 22.91 48.86 -31.37
CA GLU A 105 22.89 47.40 -31.50
C GLU A 105 23.45 46.67 -30.26
N GLN A 106 24.47 47.23 -29.59
CA GLN A 106 24.99 46.64 -28.34
C GLN A 106 24.03 46.79 -27.15
N LYS A 107 23.24 47.87 -27.06
CA LYS A 107 22.27 48.04 -25.97
C LYS A 107 21.05 47.13 -26.12
N ASP A 108 20.54 46.95 -27.34
CA ASP A 108 19.39 46.07 -27.58
C ASP A 108 19.76 44.58 -27.39
N ALA A 109 21.02 44.19 -27.67
CA ALA A 109 21.50 42.83 -27.41
C ALA A 109 21.67 42.53 -25.90
N GLU A 110 22.14 43.49 -25.10
CA GLU A 110 22.31 43.31 -23.65
C GLU A 110 20.96 43.26 -22.90
N GLU A 111 19.97 44.02 -23.35
CA GLU A 111 18.62 44.00 -22.77
C GLU A 111 17.88 42.69 -23.08
N LYS A 112 18.10 42.12 -24.27
CA LYS A 112 17.52 40.82 -24.65
C LYS A 112 18.14 39.65 -23.88
N LEU A 113 19.44 39.68 -23.59
CA LEU A 113 20.12 38.66 -22.78
C LEU A 113 19.65 38.67 -21.31
N LYS A 114 19.46 39.85 -20.71
CA LYS A 114 18.94 39.95 -19.32
C LYS A 114 17.48 39.52 -19.18
N ALA A 115 16.67 39.68 -20.23
CA ALA A 115 15.30 39.18 -20.24
C ALA A 115 15.24 37.64 -20.36
N GLU A 116 16.10 37.05 -21.19
CA GLU A 116 16.15 35.59 -21.39
C GLU A 116 16.72 34.85 -20.15
N GLU A 117 17.70 35.44 -19.45
CA GLU A 117 18.26 34.88 -18.22
C GLU A 117 17.23 34.87 -17.06
N LYS A 118 16.42 35.93 -16.94
CA LYS A 118 15.31 35.97 -15.97
C LYS A 118 14.20 34.96 -16.28
N GLN A 119 13.98 34.62 -17.55
CA GLN A 119 12.97 33.64 -17.95
C GLN A 119 13.43 32.21 -17.64
N LYS A 120 14.69 31.87 -17.95
CA LYS A 120 15.29 30.56 -17.62
C LYS A 120 15.41 30.31 -16.10
N ALA A 121 15.71 31.34 -15.31
CA ALA A 121 15.75 31.22 -13.85
C ALA A 121 14.36 30.98 -13.22
N LYS A 122 13.29 31.45 -13.85
CA LYS A 122 11.91 31.22 -13.40
C LYS A 122 11.41 29.82 -13.79
N GLU A 123 11.73 29.38 -15.00
CA GLU A 123 11.42 28.03 -15.50
C GLU A 123 12.14 26.93 -14.70
N GLN A 124 13.38 27.16 -14.26
CA GLN A 124 14.09 26.21 -13.40
C GLN A 124 13.49 26.11 -11.98
N LYS A 125 13.00 27.23 -11.41
CA LYS A 125 12.35 27.20 -10.09
C LYS A 125 10.99 26.50 -10.13
N ASP A 126 10.18 26.75 -11.15
CA ASP A 126 8.86 26.11 -11.30
C ASP A 126 9.01 24.59 -11.57
N ALA A 127 10.06 24.18 -12.31
CA ALA A 127 10.37 22.76 -12.52
C ALA A 127 10.85 22.05 -11.23
N GLU A 128 11.67 22.71 -10.42
CA GLU A 128 12.17 22.16 -9.14
C GLU A 128 11.04 22.06 -8.09
N GLU A 129 10.11 23.02 -8.06
CA GLU A 129 8.95 22.98 -7.16
C GLU A 129 7.97 21.87 -7.55
N LYS A 130 7.76 21.65 -8.86
CA LYS A 130 6.93 20.55 -9.38
C LYS A 130 7.53 19.18 -9.08
N LEU A 131 8.85 19.01 -9.21
CA LEU A 131 9.55 17.77 -8.84
C LEU A 131 9.45 17.46 -7.34
N LYS A 132 9.62 18.47 -6.46
CA LYS A 132 9.45 18.30 -5.01
C LYS A 132 8.01 17.97 -4.60
N ALA A 133 7.02 18.50 -5.32
CA ALA A 133 5.62 18.16 -5.09
C ALA A 133 5.30 16.72 -5.50
N GLU A 134 5.81 16.27 -6.66
CA GLU A 134 5.61 14.91 -7.16
C GLU A 134 6.34 13.85 -6.31
N GLU A 135 7.53 14.17 -5.79
CA GLU A 135 8.29 13.31 -4.88
C GLU A 135 7.58 13.15 -3.52
N LYS A 136 7.01 14.25 -2.98
CA LYS A 136 6.16 14.18 -1.77
C LYS A 136 4.89 13.35 -1.99
N GLN A 137 4.32 13.38 -3.19
CA GLN A 137 3.10 12.63 -3.51
C GLN A 137 3.40 11.13 -3.61
N LYS A 138 4.48 10.74 -4.30
CA LYS A 138 4.96 9.34 -4.36
C LYS A 138 5.36 8.79 -3.00
N ALA A 139 6.00 9.59 -2.14
CA ALA A 139 6.36 9.18 -0.78
C ALA A 139 5.11 8.96 0.11
N LYS A 140 4.03 9.70 -0.12
CA LYS A 140 2.76 9.53 0.60
C LYS A 140 2.00 8.29 0.11
N GLU A 141 1.96 8.07 -1.20
CA GLU A 141 1.38 6.87 -1.82
C GLU A 141 2.08 5.59 -1.39
N GLN A 142 3.41 5.61 -1.28
CA GLN A 142 4.18 4.47 -0.77
C GLN A 142 3.89 4.19 0.71
N LYS A 143 3.75 5.23 1.55
CA LYS A 143 3.37 5.05 2.96
C LYS A 143 1.95 4.48 3.13
N ASP A 144 0.99 5.00 2.37
CA ASP A 144 -0.40 4.53 2.44
C ASP A 144 -0.51 3.07 1.92
N ALA A 145 0.26 2.70 0.89
CA ALA A 145 0.34 1.32 0.40
C ALA A 145 1.01 0.37 1.42
N GLU A 146 2.09 0.80 2.08
CA GLU A 146 2.77 0.01 3.12
C GLU A 146 1.89 -0.17 4.37
N GLU A 147 1.13 0.85 4.77
CA GLU A 147 0.20 0.79 5.89
C GLU A 147 -0.98 -0.15 5.58
N LYS A 148 -1.49 -0.12 4.34
CA LYS A 148 -2.53 -1.05 3.88
C LYS A 148 -2.05 -2.49 3.85
N LEU A 149 -0.82 -2.75 3.38
CA LEU A 149 -0.21 -4.09 3.40
C LEU A 149 -0.02 -4.61 4.83
N LYS A 150 0.46 -3.77 5.75
CA LYS A 150 0.59 -4.15 7.18
C LYS A 150 -0.76 -4.42 7.85
N ALA A 151 -1.81 -3.71 7.46
CA ALA A 151 -3.16 -3.95 7.96
C ALA A 151 -3.72 -5.29 7.43
N GLU A 152 -3.53 -5.58 6.15
CA GLU A 152 -3.97 -6.82 5.50
C GLU A 152 -3.20 -8.05 6.03
N GLU A 153 -1.90 -7.90 6.28
CA GLU A 153 -1.06 -8.93 6.88
C GLU A 153 -1.48 -9.23 8.34
N LYS A 154 -1.80 -8.19 9.13
CA LYS A 154 -2.39 -8.36 10.47
C LYS A 154 -3.75 -9.06 10.44
N GLN A 155 -4.57 -8.79 9.42
CA GLN A 155 -5.90 -9.39 9.29
C GLN A 155 -5.79 -10.88 8.91
N LYS A 156 -4.92 -11.23 7.96
CA LYS A 156 -4.61 -12.64 7.61
C LYS A 156 -3.99 -13.40 8.78
N ALA A 157 -3.09 -12.78 9.55
CA ALA A 157 -2.51 -13.39 10.74
C ALA A 157 -3.55 -13.64 11.85
N LYS A 158 -4.59 -12.80 11.94
CA LYS A 158 -5.70 -12.99 12.88
C LYS A 158 -6.64 -14.10 12.44
N GLU A 159 -7.02 -14.13 11.15
CA GLU A 159 -7.82 -15.24 10.58
C GLU A 159 -7.11 -16.59 10.68
N GLN A 160 -5.78 -16.64 10.48
CA GLN A 160 -5.01 -17.87 10.67
C GLN A 160 -5.03 -18.33 12.13
N LYS A 161 -4.89 -17.42 13.11
CA LYS A 161 -4.98 -17.77 14.53
C LYS A 161 -6.37 -18.24 14.93
N ASP A 162 -7.42 -17.58 14.46
CA ASP A 162 -8.80 -17.96 14.76
C ASP A 162 -9.14 -19.34 14.13
N ALA A 163 -8.61 -19.64 12.94
CA ALA A 163 -8.74 -20.96 12.30
C ALA A 163 -7.95 -22.06 13.02
N GLU A 164 -6.73 -21.77 13.47
CA GLU A 164 -5.88 -22.70 14.22
C GLU A 164 -6.46 -22.99 15.61
N GLU A 165 -7.02 -21.98 16.29
CA GLU A 165 -7.72 -22.14 17.58
C GLU A 165 -8.98 -23.01 17.41
N LYS A 166 -9.74 -22.80 16.33
CA LYS A 166 -10.91 -23.63 16.02
C LYS A 166 -10.57 -25.09 15.71
N GLN A 167 -9.47 -25.33 14.98
CA GLN A 167 -8.97 -26.70 14.74
C GLN A 167 -8.51 -27.37 16.03
N LYS A 168 -7.83 -26.62 16.90
CA LYS A 168 -7.35 -27.12 18.20
C LYS A 168 -8.50 -27.48 19.14
N ASP A 169 -9.59 -26.70 19.12
CA ASP A 169 -10.82 -27.01 19.85
C ASP A 169 -11.55 -28.23 19.29
N GLU A 170 -11.58 -28.40 17.96
CA GLU A 170 -12.14 -29.60 17.31
C GLU A 170 -11.34 -30.86 17.63
N GLU A 171 -10.01 -30.78 17.56
CA GLU A 171 -9.10 -31.87 17.91
C GLU A 171 -9.24 -32.25 19.39
N LYS A 172 -9.37 -31.26 20.28
CA LYS A 172 -9.60 -31.48 21.71
C LYS A 172 -10.93 -32.16 21.98
N LYS A 173 -12.00 -31.76 21.29
CA LYS A 173 -13.31 -32.44 21.38
C LYS A 173 -13.24 -33.88 20.89
N LEU A 174 -12.56 -34.13 19.78
CA LEU A 174 -12.40 -35.47 19.22
C LEU A 174 -11.60 -36.38 20.17
N ALA A 175 -10.55 -35.85 20.79
CA ALA A 175 -9.75 -36.56 21.79
C ALA A 175 -10.55 -36.84 23.08
N GLU A 176 -11.40 -35.91 23.52
CA GLU A 176 -12.30 -36.10 24.67
C GLU A 176 -13.37 -37.15 24.37
N GLU A 177 -13.93 -37.16 23.16
CA GLU A 177 -14.89 -38.17 22.71
C GLU A 177 -14.25 -39.56 22.62
N GLN A 178 -13.02 -39.67 22.10
CA GLN A 178 -12.25 -40.91 22.10
C GLN A 178 -11.97 -41.43 23.51
N LYS A 179 -11.53 -40.56 24.43
CA LYS A 179 -11.34 -40.94 25.84
C LYS A 179 -12.62 -41.46 26.47
N LYS A 180 -13.75 -40.79 26.23
CA LYS A 180 -15.05 -41.22 26.74
C LYS A 180 -15.49 -42.57 26.14
N ALA A 181 -15.20 -42.82 24.87
CA ALA A 181 -15.45 -44.11 24.24
C ALA A 181 -14.57 -45.22 24.84
N GLU A 182 -13.29 -44.94 25.07
CA GLU A 182 -12.35 -45.89 25.71
C GLU A 182 -12.75 -46.21 27.15
N GLU A 183 -13.19 -45.21 27.92
CA GLU A 183 -13.73 -45.40 29.28
C GLU A 183 -14.97 -46.30 29.28
N LYS A 184 -15.94 -46.03 28.38
CA LYS A 184 -17.13 -46.88 28.22
C LYS A 184 -16.77 -48.31 27.81
N GLN A 185 -15.78 -48.48 26.94
CA GLN A 185 -15.29 -49.80 26.55
C GLN A 185 -14.68 -50.55 27.74
N LYS A 186 -13.86 -49.87 28.56
CA LYS A 186 -13.28 -50.47 29.77
C LYS A 186 -14.34 -50.85 30.80
N GLU A 187 -15.32 -49.97 31.03
CA GLU A 187 -16.46 -50.25 31.90
C GLU A 187 -17.26 -51.46 31.41
N PHE A 188 -17.59 -51.49 30.11
CA PHE A 188 -18.28 -52.62 29.49
C PHE A 188 -17.51 -53.92 29.67
N ILE A 189 -16.22 -53.96 29.35
CA ILE A 189 -15.38 -55.15 29.49
C ILE A 189 -15.34 -55.62 30.94
N SER A 190 -15.14 -54.70 31.90
CA SER A 190 -15.10 -55.05 33.32
C SER A 190 -16.42 -55.66 33.81
N TYR A 191 -17.56 -55.11 33.37
CA TYR A 191 -18.86 -55.67 33.69
C TYR A 191 -19.10 -57.02 33.01
N ALA A 192 -18.83 -57.10 31.71
CA ALA A 192 -19.08 -58.28 30.87
C ALA A 192 -18.23 -59.49 31.30
N GLN A 193 -17.02 -59.28 31.83
CA GLN A 193 -16.20 -60.35 32.41
C GLN A 193 -16.87 -61.10 33.58
N ASN A 194 -17.84 -60.47 34.25
CA ASN A 194 -18.52 -61.00 35.44
C ASN A 194 -19.92 -61.56 35.14
N ILE A 195 -20.28 -61.73 33.86
CA ILE A 195 -21.53 -62.38 33.47
C ILE A 195 -21.44 -63.90 33.64
N ARG A 196 -22.58 -64.59 33.58
CA ARG A 196 -22.59 -66.06 33.51
C ARG A 196 -21.79 -66.50 32.27
N GLY A 197 -20.81 -67.37 32.46
CA GLY A 197 -19.91 -67.84 31.41
C GLY A 197 -18.69 -66.93 31.19
N GLY A 198 -18.54 -65.84 31.95
CA GLY A 198 -17.49 -64.84 31.76
C GLY A 198 -16.06 -65.39 31.71
N ASN A 199 -15.77 -66.45 32.47
CA ASN A 199 -14.46 -67.10 32.46
C ASN A 199 -14.09 -67.69 31.08
N PHE A 200 -15.11 -68.07 30.28
CA PHE A 200 -14.99 -68.74 28.99
C PHE A 200 -15.15 -67.79 27.79
N ILE A 201 -15.13 -66.47 28.04
CA ILE A 201 -15.12 -65.46 26.99
C ILE A 201 -13.71 -65.37 26.37
N THR A 202 -13.65 -65.36 25.04
CA THR A 202 -12.41 -65.10 24.29
C THR A 202 -12.27 -63.64 23.89
N ASP A 203 -13.37 -62.98 23.53
CA ASP A 203 -13.35 -61.60 23.03
C ASP A 203 -14.61 -60.82 23.43
N MET A 204 -14.45 -59.52 23.66
CA MET A 204 -15.51 -58.58 23.98
C MET A 204 -15.26 -57.27 23.23
N LYS A 205 -16.23 -56.88 22.42
CA LYS A 205 -16.16 -55.63 21.65
C LYS A 205 -17.36 -54.75 21.95
N LEU A 206 -17.11 -53.45 21.98
CA LEU A 206 -18.13 -52.42 22.09
C LEU A 206 -17.98 -51.49 20.88
N ASN A 207 -18.92 -51.59 19.94
CA ASN A 207 -18.94 -50.81 18.71
C ASN A 207 -20.14 -49.87 18.76
N ASN A 208 -19.92 -48.63 19.19
CA ASN A 208 -20.95 -47.60 19.37
C ASN A 208 -22.10 -48.02 20.30
N LYS A 209 -23.12 -48.68 19.74
CA LYS A 209 -24.35 -49.13 20.41
C LYS A 209 -24.54 -50.65 20.32
N GLU A 210 -23.53 -51.38 19.85
CA GLU A 210 -23.56 -52.83 19.77
C GLU A 210 -22.44 -53.41 20.63
N ALA A 211 -22.79 -54.41 21.44
CA ALA A 211 -21.84 -55.24 22.15
C ALA A 211 -21.72 -56.60 21.45
N GLU A 212 -20.51 -57.14 21.39
CA GLU A 212 -20.26 -58.48 20.85
C GLU A 212 -19.41 -59.27 21.85
N ILE A 213 -19.88 -60.47 22.20
CA ILE A 213 -19.22 -61.36 23.15
C ILE A 213 -19.04 -62.72 22.47
N THR A 214 -17.80 -63.16 22.36
CA THR A 214 -17.47 -64.45 21.77
C THR A 214 -16.87 -65.35 22.83
N PHE A 215 -17.32 -66.60 22.87
CA PHE A 215 -16.83 -67.63 23.78
C PHE A 215 -15.84 -68.55 23.06
N TYR A 216 -14.95 -69.20 23.82
CA TYR A 216 -14.05 -70.21 23.27
C TYR A 216 -14.83 -71.35 22.60
N ASP A 217 -14.32 -71.82 21.47
CA ASP A 217 -14.94 -72.89 20.68
C ASP A 217 -14.74 -74.29 21.27
N SER A 218 -13.75 -74.45 22.15
CA SER A 218 -13.28 -75.73 22.65
C SER A 218 -12.47 -75.55 23.93
N PHE A 219 -12.37 -76.63 24.70
CA PHE A 219 -11.48 -76.65 25.87
C PHE A 219 -10.02 -76.41 25.47
N ALA A 220 -9.60 -76.91 24.30
CA ALA A 220 -8.25 -76.73 23.79
C ALA A 220 -7.92 -75.24 23.54
N SER A 221 -8.81 -74.49 22.88
CA SER A 221 -8.60 -73.05 22.65
C SER A 221 -8.65 -72.26 23.97
N TYR A 222 -9.58 -72.59 24.86
CA TYR A 222 -9.65 -72.02 26.21
C TYR A 222 -8.33 -72.23 26.97
N LYS A 223 -7.82 -73.45 27.02
CA LYS A 223 -6.62 -73.81 27.80
C LYS A 223 -5.34 -73.24 27.18
N SER A 224 -5.29 -73.13 25.85
CA SER A 224 -4.17 -72.48 25.16
C SER A 224 -4.08 -70.99 25.49
N ALA A 225 -5.21 -70.30 25.66
CA ALA A 225 -5.23 -68.88 26.02
C ALA A 225 -5.09 -68.64 27.53
N LYS A 226 -5.60 -69.56 28.36
CA LYS A 226 -5.53 -69.52 29.84
C LYS A 226 -4.77 -70.72 30.40
N SER A 227 -3.47 -70.75 30.13
CA SER A 227 -2.58 -71.85 30.53
C SER A 227 -2.47 -72.01 32.05
N ASP A 228 -2.68 -70.94 32.82
CA ASP A 228 -2.70 -70.88 34.28
C ASP A 228 -4.03 -71.32 34.91
N SER A 229 -5.11 -71.48 34.13
CA SER A 229 -6.42 -71.85 34.66
C SER A 229 -6.46 -73.25 35.27
N ASN A 230 -7.10 -73.41 36.44
CA ASN A 230 -7.31 -74.72 37.07
C ASN A 230 -8.54 -75.48 36.53
N VAL A 231 -9.26 -74.93 35.54
CA VAL A 231 -10.44 -75.58 34.96
C VAL A 231 -10.03 -76.82 34.16
N THR A 232 -10.61 -77.97 34.49
CA THR A 232 -10.41 -79.23 33.74
C THR A 232 -11.33 -79.32 32.53
N GLU A 233 -11.05 -80.25 31.61
CA GLU A 233 -11.90 -80.49 30.43
C GLU A 233 -13.31 -80.93 30.83
N GLU A 234 -13.43 -81.76 31.88
CA GLU A 234 -14.71 -82.21 32.42
C GLU A 234 -15.50 -81.05 32.99
N GLN A 235 -14.87 -80.15 33.75
CA GLN A 235 -15.51 -78.96 34.30
C GLN A 235 -15.96 -78.00 33.20
N TYR A 236 -15.13 -77.81 32.17
CA TYR A 236 -15.48 -76.99 31.01
C TYR A 236 -16.71 -77.55 30.29
N LYS A 237 -16.70 -78.85 29.97
CA LYS A 237 -17.82 -79.51 29.31
C LYS A 237 -19.06 -79.42 30.19
N GLN A 238 -18.98 -79.86 31.45
CA GLN A 238 -20.11 -79.90 32.39
C GLN A 238 -20.80 -78.53 32.54
N TYR A 239 -20.05 -77.43 32.47
CA TYR A 239 -20.62 -76.08 32.54
C TYR A 239 -21.67 -75.83 31.44
N PHE A 240 -21.39 -76.29 30.22
CA PHE A 240 -22.23 -76.08 29.03
C PHE A 240 -23.04 -77.33 28.63
N SER A 241 -22.73 -78.52 29.18
CA SER A 241 -23.35 -79.80 28.83
C SER A 241 -24.86 -79.84 29.06
N THR A 242 -25.39 -78.97 29.91
CA THR A 242 -26.84 -78.85 30.07
C THR A 242 -27.34 -77.76 29.12
N GLY A 243 -28.27 -78.11 28.22
CA GLY A 243 -28.96 -77.11 27.39
C GLY A 243 -29.59 -75.99 28.23
N ASP A 244 -30.00 -76.31 29.46
CA ASP A 244 -30.49 -75.37 30.46
C ASP A 244 -29.47 -74.27 30.84
N ALA A 245 -28.17 -74.59 30.95
CA ALA A 245 -27.13 -73.61 31.25
C ALA A 245 -26.91 -72.64 30.09
N ILE A 246 -26.84 -73.16 28.85
CA ILE A 246 -26.71 -72.34 27.64
C ILE A 246 -27.96 -71.47 27.45
N GLU A 247 -29.16 -72.05 27.59
CA GLU A 247 -30.41 -71.30 27.53
C GLU A 247 -30.43 -70.15 28.54
N LYS A 248 -30.08 -70.43 29.81
CA LYS A 248 -30.05 -69.41 30.86
C LYS A 248 -29.05 -68.32 30.53
N MET A 249 -27.87 -68.68 30.03
CA MET A 249 -26.85 -67.72 29.65
C MET A 249 -27.32 -66.80 28.51
N PHE A 250 -27.83 -67.38 27.41
CA PHE A 250 -28.25 -66.65 26.23
C PHE A 250 -29.56 -65.86 26.41
N VAL A 251 -30.38 -66.19 27.41
CA VAL A 251 -31.57 -65.40 27.79
C VAL A 251 -31.22 -64.31 28.80
N SER A 252 -30.43 -64.64 29.83
CA SER A 252 -30.12 -63.74 30.95
C SER A 252 -29.13 -62.64 30.57
N GLU A 253 -27.98 -63.03 30.04
CA GLU A 253 -26.84 -62.10 29.94
C GLU A 253 -27.01 -61.01 28.89
N PRO A 254 -27.53 -61.25 27.66
CA PRO A 254 -27.70 -60.15 26.72
C PRO A 254 -28.79 -59.17 27.19
N ALA A 255 -29.87 -59.65 27.82
CA ALA A 255 -30.87 -58.79 28.43
C ALA A 255 -30.31 -57.99 29.62
N ARG A 256 -29.45 -58.61 30.45
CA ARG A 256 -28.76 -57.96 31.58
C ARG A 256 -27.84 -56.84 31.08
N LEU A 257 -27.12 -57.06 29.99
CA LEU A 257 -26.25 -56.05 29.37
C LEU A 257 -27.05 -54.90 28.77
N LEU A 258 -28.15 -55.19 28.06
CA LEU A 258 -29.07 -54.15 27.55
C LEU A 258 -29.71 -53.31 28.67
N ARG A 259 -29.94 -53.90 29.85
CA ARG A 259 -30.41 -53.16 31.03
C ARG A 259 -29.31 -52.30 31.64
N GLN A 260 -28.09 -52.84 31.78
CA GLN A 260 -26.99 -52.16 32.44
C GLN A 260 -26.47 -50.96 31.63
N PHE A 261 -26.43 -51.10 30.30
CA PHE A 261 -25.84 -50.11 29.40
C PHE A 261 -26.94 -49.46 28.54
N PRO A 262 -27.50 -48.31 28.95
CA PRO A 262 -28.60 -47.66 28.23
C PRO A 262 -28.22 -47.24 26.81
N ASP A 263 -26.94 -47.05 26.52
CA ASP A 263 -26.46 -46.70 25.17
C ASP A 263 -26.44 -47.90 24.20
N LEU A 264 -26.49 -49.14 24.71
CA LEU A 264 -26.52 -50.35 23.87
C LEU A 264 -27.91 -50.59 23.27
N ASN A 265 -27.99 -50.72 21.96
CA ASN A 265 -29.19 -51.20 21.28
C ASN A 265 -29.17 -52.72 21.08
N THR A 266 -28.00 -53.29 20.83
CA THR A 266 -27.87 -54.70 20.44
C THR A 266 -26.77 -55.39 21.24
N VAL A 267 -27.02 -56.62 21.67
CA VAL A 267 -25.99 -57.51 22.23
C VAL A 267 -25.92 -58.78 21.40
N LYS A 268 -24.74 -59.04 20.85
CA LYS A 268 -24.41 -60.25 20.11
C LYS A 268 -23.62 -61.20 21.01
N MET A 269 -24.01 -62.47 21.01
CA MET A 269 -23.25 -63.51 21.70
C MET A 269 -23.10 -64.74 20.80
N THR A 270 -21.90 -65.30 20.79
CA THR A 270 -21.55 -66.47 19.96
C THR A 270 -20.84 -67.53 20.81
N LEU A 271 -21.44 -68.70 20.95
CA LEU A 271 -20.87 -69.86 21.65
C LEU A 271 -20.88 -71.08 20.73
N PRO A 272 -19.72 -71.52 20.23
CA PRO A 272 -19.55 -72.86 19.69
C PRO A 272 -19.43 -73.86 20.84
N PHE A 273 -20.26 -74.90 20.86
CA PHE A 273 -20.19 -75.96 21.86
C PHE A 273 -20.82 -77.26 21.34
N ASP A 274 -20.09 -78.37 21.50
CA ASP A 274 -20.55 -79.73 21.19
C ASP A 274 -21.13 -79.90 19.76
N GLY A 275 -20.39 -79.39 18.77
CA GLY A 275 -20.77 -79.46 17.36
C GLY A 275 -21.90 -78.52 16.94
N LYS A 276 -22.40 -77.67 17.85
CA LYS A 276 -23.40 -76.64 17.58
C LYS A 276 -22.84 -75.24 17.77
N THR A 277 -23.43 -74.27 17.10
CA THR A 277 -23.11 -72.85 17.33
C THR A 277 -24.36 -72.09 17.75
N TYR A 278 -24.34 -71.58 18.98
CA TYR A 278 -25.40 -70.75 19.56
C TYR A 278 -25.08 -69.29 19.27
N ASN A 279 -25.97 -68.62 18.56
CA ASN A 279 -25.82 -67.22 18.17
C ASN A 279 -27.05 -66.42 18.60
N THR A 280 -26.83 -65.23 19.15
CA THR A 280 -27.89 -64.25 19.34
C THR A 280 -27.43 -62.88 18.87
N SER A 281 -28.38 -62.07 18.40
CA SER A 281 -28.22 -60.64 18.14
C SER A 281 -29.44 -59.96 18.73
N LEU A 282 -29.46 -59.84 20.05
CA LEU A 282 -30.63 -59.38 20.79
C LEU A 282 -30.71 -57.85 20.72
N ASP A 283 -31.69 -57.36 19.96
CA ASP A 283 -32.06 -55.94 19.89
C ASP A 283 -33.01 -55.57 21.04
N ARG A 284 -32.76 -54.42 21.68
CA ARG A 284 -33.55 -53.91 22.81
C ARG A 284 -35.00 -53.69 22.44
N ASN A 285 -35.28 -53.07 21.30
CA ASN A 285 -36.66 -52.75 20.94
C ASN A 285 -37.46 -54.03 20.71
N SER A 286 -36.86 -55.02 20.08
CA SER A 286 -37.41 -56.34 19.84
C SER A 286 -37.68 -57.09 21.15
N LEU A 287 -36.72 -57.04 22.10
CA LEU A 287 -36.90 -57.60 23.44
C LEU A 287 -38.04 -56.90 24.19
N ASN A 288 -38.04 -55.58 24.22
CA ASN A 288 -39.05 -54.78 24.92
C ASN A 288 -40.46 -55.02 24.32
N ALA A 289 -40.57 -55.14 23.00
CA ALA A 289 -41.82 -55.48 22.33
C ALA A 289 -42.31 -56.88 22.72
N TYR A 290 -41.41 -57.87 22.83
CA TYR A 290 -41.75 -59.22 23.28
C TYR A 290 -42.18 -59.25 24.76
N LEU A 291 -41.49 -58.50 25.62
CA LEU A 291 -41.75 -58.48 27.06
C LEU A 291 -42.98 -57.64 27.43
N GLY A 292 -43.33 -56.64 26.62
CA GLY A 292 -44.39 -55.68 26.93
C GLY A 292 -43.98 -54.62 27.96
N PHE A 293 -42.69 -54.51 28.28
CA PHE A 293 -42.12 -53.49 29.15
C PHE A 293 -40.67 -53.23 28.76
N LYS A 294 -40.11 -52.11 29.23
CA LYS A 294 -38.72 -51.72 28.97
C LYS A 294 -37.77 -52.45 29.91
N ILE A 295 -36.79 -53.17 29.36
CA ILE A 295 -35.80 -53.89 30.15
C ILE A 295 -34.89 -52.94 30.93
N GLU A 296 -34.60 -51.77 30.36
CA GLU A 296 -33.76 -50.71 30.93
C GLU A 296 -34.40 -49.99 32.13
N ASP A 297 -35.71 -50.09 32.31
CA ASP A 297 -36.41 -49.52 33.47
C ASP A 297 -36.26 -50.42 34.72
N LEU A 298 -35.78 -51.66 34.55
CA LEU A 298 -35.67 -52.62 35.66
C LEU A 298 -34.40 -52.40 36.50
N LYS A 299 -34.57 -52.46 37.81
CA LYS A 299 -33.52 -52.28 38.81
C LYS A 299 -33.36 -53.52 39.69
N VAL A 300 -32.16 -53.71 40.21
CA VAL A 300 -31.88 -54.83 41.14
C VAL A 300 -32.31 -54.44 42.54
N GLU A 301 -32.16 -53.16 42.88
CA GLU A 301 -32.39 -52.56 44.20
C GLU A 301 -33.87 -52.67 44.61
N ASP A 302 -34.79 -52.42 43.67
CA ASP A 302 -36.24 -52.51 43.90
C ASP A 302 -36.84 -53.89 43.58
N GLN A 303 -35.98 -54.87 43.27
CA GLN A 303 -36.34 -56.24 42.86
C GLN A 303 -37.14 -56.34 41.55
N SER A 304 -37.32 -55.27 40.80
CA SER A 304 -38.09 -55.30 39.54
C SER A 304 -37.40 -56.16 38.48
N TRP A 305 -36.06 -56.15 38.40
CA TRP A 305 -35.28 -57.06 37.54
C TRP A 305 -35.61 -58.52 37.85
N ASN A 306 -35.58 -58.88 39.14
CA ASN A 306 -35.79 -60.26 39.57
C ASN A 306 -37.23 -60.71 39.35
N LYS A 307 -38.19 -59.86 39.75
CA LYS A 307 -39.62 -60.19 39.72
C LYS A 307 -40.20 -60.16 38.30
N LYS A 308 -39.78 -59.23 37.45
CA LYS A 308 -40.36 -59.04 36.11
C LYS A 308 -39.62 -59.79 35.02
N PHE A 309 -38.29 -59.93 35.11
CA PHE A 309 -37.49 -60.57 34.06
C PHE A 309 -36.80 -61.86 34.51
N ASN A 310 -35.93 -61.81 35.52
CA ASN A 310 -35.05 -62.94 35.86
C ASN A 310 -35.84 -64.20 36.25
N ASN A 311 -36.72 -64.11 37.25
CA ASN A 311 -37.49 -65.27 37.69
C ASN A 311 -38.43 -65.79 36.58
N PRO A 312 -39.22 -64.95 35.90
CA PRO A 312 -40.18 -65.43 34.92
C PRO A 312 -39.58 -65.85 33.57
N TYR A 313 -38.40 -65.36 33.17
CA TYR A 313 -37.85 -65.64 31.83
C TYR A 313 -36.51 -66.38 31.86
N VAL A 314 -35.78 -66.40 32.99
CA VAL A 314 -34.53 -67.17 33.14
C VAL A 314 -34.77 -68.46 33.94
N TYR A 315 -35.52 -68.40 35.03
CA TYR A 315 -35.71 -69.56 35.92
C TYR A 315 -36.95 -70.40 35.61
N ASP A 316 -38.00 -69.80 35.05
CA ASP A 316 -39.12 -70.55 34.48
C ASP A 316 -38.68 -71.25 33.18
N LYS A 317 -38.73 -72.58 33.17
CA LYS A 317 -38.22 -73.40 32.05
C LYS A 317 -39.00 -73.18 30.75
N ALA A 318 -40.32 -73.02 30.81
CA ALA A 318 -41.15 -72.88 29.62
C ALA A 318 -40.95 -71.52 28.97
N LYS A 319 -40.99 -70.45 29.76
CA LYS A 319 -40.77 -69.08 29.27
C LYS A 319 -39.34 -68.85 28.82
N ARG A 320 -38.35 -69.42 29.52
CA ARG A 320 -36.95 -69.37 29.08
C ARG A 320 -36.78 -70.01 27.72
N LYS A 321 -37.31 -71.23 27.54
CA LYS A 321 -37.24 -71.93 26.26
C LYS A 321 -37.90 -71.13 25.13
N ALA A 322 -39.08 -70.56 25.38
CA ALA A 322 -39.78 -69.73 24.40
C ALA A 322 -38.96 -68.47 24.01
N LEU A 323 -38.35 -67.78 24.98
CA LEU A 323 -37.51 -66.62 24.70
C LEU A 323 -36.22 -67.02 23.97
N PHE A 324 -35.60 -68.14 24.37
CA PHE A 324 -34.42 -68.69 23.73
C PHE A 324 -34.68 -69.03 22.26
N GLU A 325 -35.72 -69.80 21.97
CA GLU A 325 -36.10 -70.15 20.59
C GLU A 325 -36.48 -68.92 19.75
N LYS A 326 -36.96 -67.85 20.39
CA LYS A 326 -37.31 -66.60 19.72
C LYS A 326 -36.09 -65.78 19.29
N PHE A 327 -35.02 -65.76 20.09
CA PHE A 327 -33.91 -64.82 19.93
C PHE A 327 -32.54 -65.48 19.75
N VAL A 328 -32.46 -66.80 19.81
CA VAL A 328 -31.23 -67.56 19.67
C VAL A 328 -31.35 -68.53 18.51
N THR A 329 -30.39 -68.45 17.60
CA THR A 329 -30.22 -69.39 16.50
C THR A 329 -29.21 -70.45 16.90
N VAL A 330 -29.56 -71.71 16.71
CA VAL A 330 -28.67 -72.85 16.91
C VAL A 330 -28.39 -73.47 15.54
N GLN A 331 -27.12 -73.46 15.14
CA GLN A 331 -26.64 -74.02 13.87
C GLN A 331 -25.87 -75.31 14.09
#